data_AF-A0A935C6D2-F1
#
_entry.id   AF-A0A935C6D2-F1
#
_cell.length_a   1.000
_cell.length_b   1.000
_cell.length_c   1.000
_cell.angle_alpha   90.00
_cell.angle_beta   90.00
_cell.angle_gamma   90.00
#
_symmetry.space_group_name_H-M   'P 1'
#
loop_
_entity.id
_entity.type
_entity.pdbx_description
1 polymer ?
#
loop_
_entity_poly.entity_id
_entity_poly.type
_entity_poly.pdbx_seq_one_letter_code
_entity_poly.pdbx_strand_id
1 'polypeptide(L)'
;MSWMACELLRLSLDAFAGSDAEAARSVIDRDDEIDKLYDRIFHDLLDRMSRDPSAAGRAARLLLVAKHLERIGDYVKDICELIVYMKEAMVIKHRQLMK
;
A
#
# COMPACT_ATOMS: atom_id res chain seq x y z
N MET A 1 -1.95 9.99 1.94
CA MET A 1 -1.91 8.55 2.23
C MET A 1 -3.31 7.96 2.39
N SER A 2 -4.14 8.40 3.35
CA SER A 2 -5.49 7.85 3.53
C SER A 2 -6.35 7.86 2.26
N TRP A 3 -6.40 8.99 1.54
CA TRP A 3 -7.13 9.05 0.27
C TRP A 3 -6.62 8.04 -0.77
N MET A 4 -5.30 7.85 -0.88
CA MET A 4 -4.70 6.89 -1.81
C MET A 4 -5.08 5.45 -1.42
N ALA A 5 -4.99 5.11 -0.13
CA ALA A 5 -5.38 3.79 0.35
C ALA A 5 -6.85 3.47 0.03
N CYS A 6 -7.75 4.43 0.26
CA CYS A 6 -9.17 4.30 -0.08
C CYS A 6 -9.40 4.16 -1.59
N GLU A 7 -8.68 4.93 -2.40
CA GLU A 7 -8.83 4.88 -3.85
C GLU A 7 -8.30 3.57 -4.43
N LEU A 8 -7.14 3.09 -3.98
CA LEU A 8 -6.60 1.79 -4.41
C LEU A 8 -7.54 0.65 -4.01
N LEU A 9 -8.09 0.70 -2.79
CA LEU A 9 -9.11 -0.25 -2.34
C LEU A 9 -10.33 -0.22 -3.27
N ARG A 10 -10.87 0.96 -3.57
CA ARG A 10 -12.02 1.10 -4.48
C ARG A 10 -11.72 0.49 -5.86
N LEU A 11 -10.56 0.81 -6.44
CA LEU A 11 -10.14 0.29 -7.74
C LEU A 11 -9.94 -1.24 -7.73
N SER A 12 -9.41 -1.81 -6.64
CA SER A 12 -9.28 -3.27 -6.49
C SER A 12 -10.64 -3.97 -6.47
N LEU A 13 -11.64 -3.36 -5.82
CA LEU A 13 -13.00 -3.89 -5.77
C LEU A 13 -13.70 -3.78 -7.13
N ASP A 14 -13.48 -2.68 -7.86
CA ASP A 14 -13.98 -2.50 -9.23
C ASP A 14 -13.38 -3.57 -10.16
N ALA A 15 -12.06 -3.79 -10.08
CA ALA A 15 -11.37 -4.82 -10.86
C ALA A 15 -11.89 -6.23 -10.53
N PHE A 16 -12.16 -6.51 -9.25
CA PHE A 16 -12.73 -7.78 -8.82
C PHE A 16 -14.14 -7.98 -9.41
N ALA A 17 -15.01 -6.98 -9.27
CA ALA A 17 -16.38 -7.03 -9.80
C ALA A 17 -16.40 -7.22 -11.33
N GLY A 18 -15.45 -6.62 -12.05
CA GLY A 18 -15.29 -6.76 -13.49
C GLY A 18 -14.54 -8.02 -13.95
N SER A 19 -13.93 -8.79 -13.03
CA SER A 19 -12.96 -9.86 -13.37
C SER A 19 -11.85 -9.36 -14.32
N ASP A 20 -11.37 -8.14 -14.08
CA ASP A 20 -10.41 -7.42 -14.92
C ASP A 20 -8.99 -7.54 -14.35
N ALA A 21 -8.20 -8.41 -14.98
CA ALA A 21 -6.81 -8.66 -14.59
C ALA A 21 -5.87 -7.49 -14.96
N GLU A 22 -6.17 -6.70 -15.99
CA GLU A 22 -5.35 -5.55 -16.36
C GLU A 22 -5.54 -4.40 -15.37
N ALA A 23 -6.79 -4.12 -14.99
CA ALA A 23 -7.10 -3.17 -13.93
C ALA A 23 -6.43 -3.58 -12.60
N ALA A 24 -6.46 -4.87 -12.24
CA ALA A 24 -5.78 -5.37 -11.06
C ALA A 24 -4.25 -5.13 -11.09
N ARG A 25 -3.58 -5.38 -12.24
CA ARG A 25 -2.15 -5.08 -12.40
C ARG A 25 -1.84 -3.59 -12.24
N SER A 26 -2.69 -2.72 -12.80
CA SER A 26 -2.54 -1.27 -12.65
C SER A 26 -2.61 -0.83 -11.18
N VAL A 27 -3.46 -1.46 -10.37
CA VAL A 27 -3.51 -1.20 -8.92
C VAL A 27 -2.23 -1.68 -8.23
N ILE A 28 -1.72 -2.87 -8.57
CA ILE A 28 -0.45 -3.39 -8.04
C ILE A 28 0.71 -2.43 -8.32
N ASP A 29 0.81 -1.90 -9.54
CA ASP A 29 1.90 -0.98 -9.91
C ASP A 29 1.81 0.37 -9.16
N ARG A 30 0.62 0.78 -8.73
CA ARG A 30 0.39 2.03 -7.98
C ARG A 30 0.59 1.87 -6.48
N ASP A 31 0.63 0.65 -5.96
CA ASP A 31 0.89 0.38 -4.54
C ASP A 31 2.27 0.91 -4.11
N ASP A 32 3.28 0.86 -4.99
CA ASP A 32 4.60 1.48 -4.80
C ASP A 32 4.53 2.97 -4.37
N GLU A 33 3.47 3.70 -4.73
CA GLU A 33 3.29 5.09 -4.31
C GLU A 33 2.94 5.22 -2.81
N ILE A 34 2.22 4.24 -2.25
CA ILE A 34 1.86 4.22 -0.82
C ILE A 34 3.11 3.93 0.02
N ASP A 35 3.95 2.99 -0.43
CA ASP A 35 5.22 2.63 0.21
C ASP A 35 6.17 3.81 0.24
N LYS A 36 6.38 4.48 -0.89
CA LYS A 36 7.22 5.69 -0.98
C LYS A 36 6.69 6.83 -0.11
N LEU A 37 5.38 6.92 0.07
CA LEU A 37 4.79 7.92 0.97
C LEU A 37 4.95 7.52 2.44
N TYR A 38 4.87 6.22 2.76
CA TYR A 38 5.14 5.70 4.09
C TYR A 38 6.56 6.00 4.52
N ASP A 39 7.54 5.69 3.67
CA ASP A 39 8.95 5.92 3.96
C ASP A 39 9.22 7.40 4.24
N ARG A 40 8.65 8.30 3.44
CA ARG A 40 8.79 9.74 3.69
C ARG A 40 8.20 10.15 5.04
N ILE A 41 6.97 9.73 5.34
CA ILE A 41 6.31 10.04 6.61
C ILE A 41 7.11 9.47 7.79
N PHE A 42 7.66 8.26 7.64
CA PHE A 42 8.49 7.61 8.64
C PHE A 42 9.73 8.45 8.98
N HIS A 43 10.49 8.87 7.97
CA HIS A 43 11.69 9.69 8.15
C HIS A 43 11.36 11.07 8.73
N ASP A 44 10.30 11.72 8.26
CA ASP A 44 9.86 13.03 8.77
C ASP A 44 9.47 12.95 10.25
N LEU A 45 8.78 11.88 10.65
CA LEU A 45 8.38 11.67 12.04
C LEU A 45 9.59 11.35 12.92
N LEU A 46 10.56 10.56 12.45
CA LEU A 46 11.80 10.29 13.19
C LEU A 46 12.65 11.56 13.38
N ASP A 47 12.80 12.38 12.35
CA ASP A 47 13.49 13.66 12.45
C ASP A 47 12.77 14.58 13.45
N ARG A 48 11.42 14.59 13.42
CA ARG A 48 10.63 15.35 14.39
C ARG A 48 10.81 14.88 15.83
N MET A 49 10.84 13.56 16.07
CA MET A 49 11.14 12.98 17.39
C MET A 49 12.53 13.39 17.89
N SER A 50 13.51 13.42 16.98
CA SER A 50 14.90 13.75 17.30
C SER A 50 15.08 15.22 17.64
N ARG A 51 14.37 16.12 16.95
CA ARG A 51 14.42 17.59 17.19
C ARG A 51 13.60 18.02 18.41
N ASP A 52 12.49 17.35 18.68
CA ASP A 52 11.59 17.67 19.80
C ASP A 52 11.14 16.39 20.52
N PRO A 53 11.89 15.94 21.55
CA PRO A 53 11.54 14.76 22.32
C PRO A 53 10.16 14.82 22.97
N SER A 54 9.62 16.02 23.26
CA SER A 54 8.27 16.18 23.82
C SER A 54 7.18 15.77 22.83
N ALA A 55 7.46 15.83 21.53
CA ALA A 55 6.55 15.39 20.48
C ALA A 55 6.57 13.87 20.24
N ALA A 56 7.50 13.13 20.85
CA ALA A 56 7.76 11.74 20.49
C ALA A 56 6.54 10.82 20.61
N GLY A 57 5.78 10.94 21.71
CA GLY A 57 4.57 10.14 21.89
C GLY A 57 3.46 10.43 20.87
N ARG A 58 3.35 11.67 20.38
CA ARG A 58 2.40 12.02 19.30
C ARG A 58 2.89 11.51 17.95
N ALA A 59 4.16 11.70 17.65
CA ALA A 59 4.77 11.22 16.41
C ALA A 59 4.69 9.69 16.29
N ALA A 60 4.88 8.95 17.40
CA ALA A 60 4.77 7.49 17.40
C ALA A 60 3.36 7.00 17.07
N ARG A 61 2.33 7.68 17.60
CA ARG A 61 0.93 7.38 17.25
C ARG A 61 0.62 7.65 15.78
N LEU A 62 1.15 8.75 15.22
CA LEU A 62 1.00 9.03 13.79
C LEU A 62 1.72 8.00 12.93
N LEU A 63 2.87 7.50 13.37
CA LEU A 63 3.60 6.45 12.68
C LEU A 63 2.80 5.15 12.62
N LEU A 64 2.11 4.78 13.70
CA LEU A 64 1.20 3.63 13.69
C LEU A 64 0.05 3.83 12.70
N VAL A 65 -0.55 5.02 12.64
CA VAL A 65 -1.59 5.32 11.64
C VAL A 65 -1.05 5.18 10.22
N ALA A 66 0.13 5.74 9.93
CA ALA A 66 0.77 5.60 8.62
C ALA A 66 1.05 4.14 8.26
N LYS A 67 1.53 3.33 9.23
CA LYS A 67 1.77 1.89 9.01
C LYS A 67 0.47 1.12 8.74
N HIS A 68 -0.63 1.46 9.41
CA HIS A 68 -1.91 0.83 9.12
C HIS A 68 -2.44 1.18 7.73
N LEU A 69 -2.16 2.40 7.23
CA LEU A 69 -2.54 2.79 5.88
C LEU A 69 -1.69 2.08 4.81
N GLU A 70 -0.38 1.94 5.01
CA GLU A 70 0.47 1.14 4.11
C GLU A 70 0.02 -0.32 4.07
N ARG A 71 -0.32 -0.90 5.23
CA ARG A 71 -0.82 -2.27 5.30
C ARG A 71 -2.17 -2.47 4.59
N ILE A 72 -2.98 -1.43 4.45
CA ILE A 72 -4.17 -1.49 3.58
C ILE A 72 -3.74 -1.62 2.11
N GLY A 73 -2.69 -0.91 1.68
CA GLY A 73 -2.08 -1.08 0.36
C GLY A 73 -1.61 -2.51 0.10
N ASP A 74 -0.84 -3.09 1.03
CA ASP A 74 -0.42 -4.49 0.96
C ASP A 74 -1.61 -5.46 0.75
N TYR A 75 -2.70 -5.27 1.50
CA TYR A 75 -3.90 -6.10 1.35
C TYR A 75 -4.60 -5.90 0.01
N VAL A 76 -4.64 -4.67 -0.50
CA VAL A 76 -5.17 -4.37 -1.84
C VAL A 76 -4.34 -5.08 -2.90
N LYS A 77 -3.01 -5.03 -2.80
CA LYS A 77 -2.10 -5.75 -3.70
C LYS A 77 -2.34 -7.25 -3.67
N ASP A 78 -2.44 -7.85 -2.48
CA ASP A 78 -2.77 -9.27 -2.32
C ASP A 78 -4.10 -9.65 -3.00
N ILE A 79 -5.13 -8.81 -2.87
CA ILE A 79 -6.42 -8.99 -3.55
C ILE A 79 -6.23 -8.94 -5.07
N CYS A 80 -5.51 -7.95 -5.58
CA CYS A 80 -5.27 -7.80 -7.01
C CYS A 80 -4.46 -8.96 -7.61
N GLU A 81 -3.46 -9.47 -6.89
CA GLU A 81 -2.72 -10.67 -7.29
C GLU A 81 -3.65 -11.89 -7.43
N LEU A 82 -4.61 -12.02 -6.52
CA LEU A 82 -5.62 -13.09 -6.57
C LEU A 82 -6.57 -12.92 -7.76
N ILE A 83 -6.98 -11.70 -8.10
CA ILE A 83 -7.82 -11.43 -9.29
C ILE A 83 -7.12 -11.92 -10.56
N VAL A 84 -5.84 -11.58 -10.73
CA VAL A 84 -5.05 -12.04 -11.88
C VAL A 84 -4.98 -13.57 -11.92
N TYR A 85 -4.73 -14.20 -10.77
CA TYR A 85 -4.72 -15.66 -10.67
C TYR A 85 -6.08 -16.27 -11.04
N MET A 86 -7.18 -15.73 -10.54
CA MET A 86 -8.53 -16.22 -10.85
C MET A 86 -8.87 -16.12 -12.33
N LYS A 87 -8.42 -15.05 -13.00
CA LYS A 87 -8.73 -14.81 -14.41
C LYS A 87 -7.83 -15.58 -15.38
N GLU A 88 -6.55 -15.69 -15.06
CA GLU A 88 -5.53 -16.18 -15.99
C GLU A 88 -4.86 -17.49 -15.56
N ALA A 89 -5.17 -18.00 -14.36
CA ALA A 89 -4.49 -19.12 -13.71
C ALA A 89 -2.96 -18.90 -13.55
N MET A 90 -2.52 -17.64 -13.51
CA MET A 90 -1.11 -17.25 -13.34
C MET A 90 -0.86 -16.64 -11.96
N VAL A 91 0.14 -17.17 -11.26
CA VAL A 91 0.64 -16.56 -10.02
C VAL A 91 1.66 -15.48 -10.37
N ILE A 92 1.39 -14.24 -9.94
CA ILE A 92 2.27 -13.08 -10.14
C ILE A 92 2.91 -12.56 -8.85
N LYS A 93 2.51 -13.14 -7.71
CA LYS A 93 3.01 -12.80 -6.37
C LYS A 93 4.53 -12.97 -6.28
N HIS A 94 5.22 -11.96 -5.74
CA HIS A 94 6.68 -11.94 -5.49
C HIS A 94 7.60 -12.20 -6.69
N ARG A 95 7.19 -11.93 -7.95
CA ARG A 95 8.08 -12.10 -9.13
C ARG A 95 9.29 -11.14 -9.14
N GLN A 96 9.43 -10.23 -8.16
CA GLN A 96 10.56 -9.30 -8.01
C GLN A 96 11.81 -9.86 -7.29
N LEU A 97 11.82 -11.09 -6.75
CA LEU A 97 12.98 -11.65 -6.02
C LEU A 97 14.05 -12.35 -6.90
N MET A 98 14.11 -12.06 -8.19
CA MET A 98 15.25 -12.46 -9.06
C MET A 98 15.90 -11.23 -9.72
N LYS A 99 16.46 -10.34 -8.89
CA LYS A 99 17.49 -9.38 -9.29
C LYS A 99 18.64 -9.44 -8.30
#